data_AF-A0A3D1JIX7-F1
#
_entry.id   AF-A0A3D1JIX7-F1
#
_cell.length_a   1.000
_cell.length_b   1.000
_cell.length_c   1.000
_cell.angle_alpha   90.00
_cell.angle_beta   90.00
_cell.angle_gamma   90.00
#
_symmetry.space_group_name_H-M   'P 1'
#
loop_
_entity.id
_entity.type
_entity.pdbx_description
1 polymer ?
#
loop_
_entity_poly.entity_id
_entity_poly.type
_entity_poly.pdbx_seq_one_letter_code
_entity_poly.pdbx_strand_id
1 'polypeptide(L)' 'MKKAEPDTVFVLAGEKDPLAVEDPYLLALLSLPPKQRRLVARQTMLLCGVVDGLDPLGALELLAKVSPFVEVNRPDG' A
#
# COMPACT_ATOMS: atom_id res chain seq x y z
N MET A 1 -6.05 -4.61 -18.03
CA MET A 1 -6.15 -4.06 -16.65
C MET A 1 -7.49 -3.36 -16.53
N LYS A 2 -8.34 -3.74 -15.57
CA LYS A 2 -9.56 -2.96 -15.30
C LYS A 2 -9.11 -1.65 -14.64
N LYS A 3 -9.53 -0.52 -15.19
CA LYS A 3 -9.36 0.80 -14.57
C LYS A 3 -9.94 0.70 -13.14
N ALA A 4 -9.17 1.07 -12.13
CA ALA A 4 -9.71 1.16 -10.77
C ALA A 4 -10.87 2.16 -10.80
N GLU A 5 -12.05 1.75 -10.35
CA GLU A 5 -13.14 2.70 -10.16
C GLU A 5 -12.69 3.72 -9.10
N PRO A 6 -12.88 5.02 -9.34
CA PRO A 6 -12.41 6.04 -8.42
C PRO A 6 -13.08 5.87 -7.05
N ASP A 7 -12.29 5.87 -5.98
CA ASP A 7 -12.78 5.70 -4.63
C ASP A 7 -13.71 6.86 -4.25
N THR A 8 -14.84 6.50 -3.64
CA THR A 8 -15.94 7.41 -3.32
C THR A 8 -15.49 8.57 -2.42
N VAL A 9 -14.47 8.37 -1.58
CA VAL A 9 -13.95 9.43 -0.70
C VAL A 9 -13.34 10.58 -1.52
N PHE A 10 -12.55 10.28 -2.55
CA PHE A 10 -11.94 11.31 -3.39
C PHE A 10 -12.97 11.99 -4.29
N VAL A 11 -13.92 11.22 -4.83
CA VAL A 11 -15.04 11.78 -5.62
C VAL A 11 -15.85 12.78 -4.80
N LEU A 12 -16.20 12.44 -3.56
CA LEU A 12 -16.97 13.32 -2.67
C LEU A 12 -16.17 14.56 -2.23
N ALA A 13 -14.85 14.43 -2.10
CA ALA A 13 -13.96 15.54 -1.78
C ALA A 13 -13.71 16.48 -2.97
N GLY A 14 -14.10 16.09 -4.20
CA GLY A 14 -13.74 16.81 -5.42
C GLY A 14 -12.25 16.73 -5.77
N GLU A 15 -11.55 15.77 -5.16
CA GLU A 15 -10.11 15.58 -5.30
C GLU A 15 -9.81 14.50 -6.35
N LYS A 16 -8.63 14.61 -6.98
CA LYS A 16 -8.18 13.57 -7.90
C LYS A 16 -7.84 12.33 -7.10
N ASP A 17 -8.49 11.20 -7.42
CA ASP A 17 -8.17 9.93 -6.79
C ASP A 17 -6.72 9.50 -7.11
N PRO A 18 -5.81 9.46 -6.12
CA PRO A 18 -4.45 8.98 -6.31
C PRO A 18 -4.41 7.47 -6.62
N LEU A 19 -5.45 6.71 -6.30
CA LEU A 19 -5.57 5.30 -6.69
C LEU A 19 -5.97 5.12 -8.16
N ALA A 20 -6.46 6.18 -8.81
CA ALA A 20 -6.63 6.23 -10.26
C ALA A 20 -5.31 6.57 -10.99
N VAL A 21 -4.23 6.88 -10.26
CA VAL A 21 -2.89 7.08 -10.80
C VAL A 21 -2.19 5.72 -10.91
N GLU A 22 -1.52 5.50 -12.04
CA GLU A 22 -0.81 4.24 -12.35
C GLU A 22 0.49 4.07 -11.54
N ASP A 23 0.48 4.37 -10.24
CA ASP A 23 1.62 4.12 -9.37
C ASP A 23 1.79 2.61 -9.17
N PRO A 24 2.99 2.05 -9.45
CA PRO A 24 3.20 0.61 -9.40
C PRO A 24 3.05 0.02 -8.00
N TYR A 25 3.36 0.75 -6.94
CA TYR A 25 3.25 0.28 -5.56
C TYR A 25 1.80 0.30 -5.06
N LEU A 26 1.03 1.33 -5.44
CA LEU A 26 -0.41 1.36 -5.17
C LEU A 26 -1.14 0.25 -5.94
N LEU A 27 -0.81 0.04 -7.21
CA LEU A 27 -1.36 -1.06 -8.01
C LEU A 27 -1.00 -2.42 -7.41
N ALA A 28 0.24 -2.61 -6.97
CA ALA A 28 0.66 -3.83 -6.28
C ALA A 28 -0.16 -4.05 -5.00
N LEU A 29 -0.30 -3.04 -4.15
CA LEU A 29 -1.12 -3.11 -2.93
C LEU A 29 -2.58 -3.48 -3.23
N LEU A 30 -3.18 -2.88 -4.27
CA LEU A 30 -4.55 -3.16 -4.69
C LEU A 30 -4.71 -4.55 -5.33
N SER A 31 -3.66 -5.14 -5.88
CA SER A 31 -3.68 -6.50 -6.39
C SER A 31 -3.66 -7.59 -5.30
N LEU A 32 -3.26 -7.23 -4.08
CA LEU A 32 -3.19 -8.17 -2.97
C LEU A 32 -4.59 -8.63 -2.50
N PRO A 33 -4.72 -9.88 -2.02
CA PRO A 33 -5.91 -10.35 -1.31
C PRO A 33 -6.24 -9.47 -0.10
N PRO A 34 -7.52 -9.36 0.30
CA PRO A 34 -7.94 -8.43 1.35
C PRO A 34 -7.18 -8.55 2.69
N LYS A 35 -6.80 -9.77 3.09
CA LYS A 35 -6.02 -10.00 4.33
C LYS A 35 -4.60 -9.43 4.22
N GLN A 36 -3.92 -9.69 3.10
CA GLN A 36 -2.56 -9.19 2.86
C GLN A 36 -2.56 -7.69 2.67
N ARG A 37 -3.52 -7.14 1.92
CA ARG A 37 -3.70 -5.69 1.75
C ARG A 37 -3.83 -4.97 3.09
N ARG A 38 -4.65 -5.48 4.01
CA ARG A 38 -4.80 -4.92 5.36
C ARG A 38 -3.50 -4.99 6.17
N LEU A 39 -2.76 -6.09 6.06
CA LEU A 39 -1.47 -6.24 6.74
C LEU A 39 -0.46 -5.21 6.24
N VAL A 40 -0.28 -5.10 4.93
CA VAL A 40 0.64 -4.14 4.31
C VAL A 40 0.23 -2.71 4.66
N ALA A 41 -1.05 -2.35 4.52
CA ALA A 41 -1.55 -1.03 4.89
C ALA A 41 -1.25 -0.69 6.37
N ARG A 42 -1.40 -1.66 7.29
CA ARG A 42 -1.04 -1.46 8.69
C ARG A 42 0.45 -1.24 8.88
N GLN A 43 1.30 -2.02 8.20
CA GLN A 43 2.76 -1.85 8.27
C GLN A 43 3.19 -0.49 7.72
N THR A 44 2.60 -0.05 6.60
CA THR A 44 2.82 1.27 6.02
C THR A 44 2.52 2.36 7.04
N MET A 45 1.34 2.34 7.67
CA MET A 45 0.96 3.34 8.66
C MET A 45 1.85 3.33 9.91
N LEU A 46 2.30 2.14 10.35
CA LEU A 46 3.24 2.03 11.47
C LEU A 46 4.61 2.64 11.12
N LEU A 47 5.11 2.41 9.91
CA LEU A 47 6.37 3.00 9.45
C LEU A 47 6.27 4.53 9.39
N CYS A 48 5.20 5.07 8.81
CA CYS A 48 4.99 6.52 8.75
C CYS A 48 4.88 7.16 10.16
N GLY A 49 4.34 6.43 11.14
CA GLY A 49 4.22 6.93 12.51
C GLY A 49 5.53 6.90 13.31
N VAL A 50 6.53 6.13 12.86
CA VAL A 50 7.82 5.96 13.57
C VAL A 50 8.96 6.71 12.87
N VAL A 51 8.87 6.89 11.56
CA VAL A 51 9.91 7.54 10.75
C VAL A 51 9.45 8.94 10.35
N ASP A 52 10.04 9.95 10.99
CA ASP A 52 9.74 11.35 10.67
C ASP A 52 10.00 11.66 9.20
N GLY A 53 9.01 12.28 8.54
CA GLY A 53 9.08 12.66 7.13
C GLY A 53 8.81 11.53 6.14
N LEU A 54 8.52 10.31 6.59
CA LEU A 54 8.15 9.21 5.71
C LEU A 54 6.67 9.27 5.35
N ASP A 55 6.38 9.51 4.07
CA ASP A 55 5.02 9.47 3.55
C ASP A 55 4.55 8.02 3.25
N PRO A 56 3.23 7.79 3.09
CA PRO A 56 2.70 6.44 2.84
C PRO A 56 3.23 5.76 1.58
N LEU A 57 3.55 6.52 0.52
CA LEU A 57 4.04 5.94 -0.73
C LEU A 57 5.49 5.50 -0.59
N GLY A 58 6.34 6.32 0.03
CA GLY A 58 7.70 5.96 0.39
C GLY A 58 7.74 4.78 1.36
N ALA A 59 6.82 4.71 2.32
CA ALA A 59 6.69 3.55 3.19
C ALA A 59 6.29 2.27 2.43
N LEU A 60 5.38 2.36 1.45
CA LEU A 60 5.04 1.24 0.57
C LEU A 60 6.23 0.80 -0.29
N GLU A 61 6.98 1.74 -0.85
CA GLU A 61 8.20 1.46 -1.62
C GLU A 61 9.25 0.75 -0.76
N LEU A 62 9.45 1.20 0.48
CA LEU A 62 10.35 0.55 1.44
C LEU A 62 9.92 -0.88 1.75
N LEU A 63 8.62 -1.10 2.01
CA LEU A 63 8.07 -2.43 2.24
C LEU A 63 8.25 -3.34 1.01
N ALA A 64 8.06 -2.81 -0.19
CA ALA A 64 8.28 -3.55 -1.43
C ALA A 64 9.76 -3.98 -1.59
N LYS A 65 10.71 -3.11 -1.20
CA LYS A 65 12.16 -3.42 -1.24
C LYS A 65 12.57 -4.54 -0.28
N VAL A 66 11.83 -4.73 0.82
CA VAL A 66 12.09 -5.79 1.81
C VAL A 66 11.12 -6.97 1.70
N SER A 67 10.21 -6.98 0.73
CA SER A 67 9.17 -8.01 0.59
C SER A 67 9.67 -9.45 0.40
N PRO A 68 10.90 -9.77 -0.08
CA PRO A 68 11.39 -11.15 0.04
C PRO A 68 11.69 -11.58 1.49
N PHE A 69 11.72 -10.68 2.49
CA PHE A 69 12.02 -11.01 3.88
C PHE A 69 10.79 -11.24 4.79
N VAL A 70 9.57 -10.96 4.32
CA VAL A 70 8.34 -11.20 5.11
C VAL A 70 7.86 -12.66 4.98
N GLU A 71 8.23 -13.37 3.92
CA GLU A 71 7.99 -14.82 3.80
C GLU A 71 9.07 -15.69 4.49
N VAL A 72 10.24 -15.12 4.82
CA VAL A 72 11.40 -15.87 5.36
C VAL A 72 11.38 -16.03 6.89
N ASN A 73 10.52 -15.32 7.62
CA ASN A 73 10.44 -15.38 9.09
C ASN A 73 9.10 -15.92 9.62
N ARG A 74 8.45 -16.84 8.89
CA ARG A 74 7.42 -17.70 9.51
C ARG A 74 8.11 -18.84 10.26
N PRO A 75 7.81 -19.06 11.56
CA PRO A 75 8.35 -20.20 12.31
C PRO A 75 7.82 -21.58 11.88
N ASP A 76 6.95 -21.65 10.86
CA ASP A 76 6.24 -22.88 10.47
C ASP A 76 6.52 -23.25 9.00
N GLY A 77 7.80 -23.39 8.65
CA GLY A 77 8.24 -24.12 7.45
C GLY A 77 8.38 -25.60 7.75
#